data_AF-A0A9D1FGK4-F1
#
_entry.id   AF-A0A9D1FGK4-F1
#
_cell.length_a   1.000
_cell.length_b   1.000
_cell.length_c   1.000
_cell.angle_alpha   90.00
_cell.angle_beta   90.00
_cell.angle_gamma   90.00
#
_symmetry.space_group_name_H-M   'P 1'
#
loop_
_entity.id
_entity.type
_entity.pdbx_description
1 polymer ?
#
loop_
_entity_poly.entity_id
_entity_poly.type
_entity_poly.pdbx_seq_one_letter_code
_entity_poly.pdbx_strand_id
1 'polypeptide(L)'
;MGKGWIFLFICAVVSVVPDVADAAVDYIGSDIRGDVWNIENNTVIADSVVVDVNQVNVINSLVLTNAGTINGRVNVCDGCDVYVQNTGNINAMFDATGDNSSVIQLVRNNADLNPLGVAGKYEIIVESANRVSWFGLRNMSGDADRIVLYNSVLDLDDGGARMFPAADAPDIELRGNVTLYADDLSVFGNGPIMSNVYGDGTISIYSENTNPLYRVAARISDNALYVDVVRDTDYFKILQNDAGMFLNSIRVENPDDKLIAALDRATTMAELESIMSRTVRMNPIRMMDAVRTFNMFEMIEVATLSDGVGVAPIFLYSDDFNAFGVGADVSFDISRNLKIAASVYAVTMDFTNDLDEYKIALYGGNVHIAYFYNSIFARGVAGATISKFDVGAVFDNGEIVLNPNGVSMYAVADFGIGFAPLENFTVAPFVRVGADYAKILSASDLEIFTGAGADLIFNIADGYDIEYNYGIRISGDVSGRLDTSLRLGVTSIADRAGGNISLGIIYDNDAIGYKVGVGVGIKF
;
A
#
# COMPACT_ATOMS: atom_id res chain seq x y z
N MET A 1 -11.04 17.85 37.00
CA MET A 1 -9.89 17.87 37.94
C MET A 1 -8.79 17.04 37.33
N GLY A 2 -7.62 17.64 37.09
CA GLY A 2 -6.49 17.00 36.40
C GLY A 2 -5.71 18.02 35.60
N LYS A 3 -5.06 18.97 36.29
CA LYS A 3 -4.16 19.95 35.67
C LYS A 3 -2.90 19.20 35.21
N GLY A 4 -2.78 18.97 33.90
CA GLY A 4 -1.54 18.53 33.26
C GLY A 4 -0.59 19.71 33.15
N TRP A 5 0.58 19.56 33.75
CA TRP A 5 1.63 20.57 33.77
C TRP A 5 2.26 20.64 32.38
N ILE A 6 2.07 21.75 31.68
CA ILE A 6 2.87 22.09 30.51
C ILE A 6 4.25 22.50 31.05
N PHE A 7 5.20 21.58 30.98
CA PHE A 7 6.61 21.92 31.09
C PHE A 7 6.99 22.74 29.86
N LEU A 8 7.00 24.07 30.03
CA LEU A 8 7.64 24.99 29.11
C LEU A 8 9.15 24.72 29.20
N PHE A 9 9.69 23.88 28.32
CA PHE A 9 11.13 23.85 28.09
C PHE A 9 11.48 25.16 27.39
N ILE A 10 11.97 26.12 28.17
CA ILE A 10 12.67 27.28 27.63
C ILE A 10 13.96 26.72 27.03
N CYS A 11 13.94 26.40 25.73
CA CYS A 11 15.15 26.22 24.96
C CYS A 11 15.90 27.55 25.01
N ALA A 12 16.96 27.61 25.83
CA ALA A 12 17.97 28.63 25.67
C ALA A 12 18.56 28.44 24.26
N VAL A 13 18.22 29.37 23.35
CA VAL A 13 18.96 29.54 22.11
C VAL A 13 20.33 30.04 22.55
N VAL A 14 21.26 29.10 22.75
CA VAL A 14 22.66 29.44 22.94
C VAL A 14 23.18 29.73 21.53
N SER A 15 23.30 31.01 21.20
CA SER A 15 24.08 31.47 20.06
C SER A 15 25.48 30.87 20.17
N VAL A 16 25.98 30.27 19.09
CA VAL A 16 27.35 29.71 19.05
C VAL A 16 28.38 30.85 18.89
N VAL A 17 27.92 32.04 18.51
CA VAL A 17 28.67 33.28 18.68
C VAL A 17 28.51 33.68 20.14
N PRO A 18 29.57 33.74 20.97
CA PRO A 18 29.46 34.41 22.26
C PRO A 18 28.89 35.80 21.98
N ASP A 19 27.81 36.19 22.67
CA ASP A 19 27.31 37.57 22.63
C ASP A 19 28.51 38.47 22.94
N VAL A 20 29.09 39.07 21.90
CA VAL A 20 30.16 40.05 22.02
C VAL A 20 29.47 41.29 22.55
N ALA A 21 29.28 41.28 23.87
CA ALA A 21 28.49 42.23 24.62
C ALA A 21 28.82 43.66 24.19
N ASP A 22 27.86 44.33 23.55
CA ASP A 22 27.84 45.77 23.27
C ASP A 22 29.20 46.35 22.79
N ALA A 23 29.94 45.58 22.00
CA ALA A 23 31.20 46.03 21.44
C ALA A 23 30.92 47.13 20.41
N ALA A 24 31.69 48.23 20.47
CA ALA A 24 31.60 49.30 19.48
C ALA A 24 31.65 48.69 18.08
N VAL A 25 30.75 49.13 17.19
CA VAL A 25 30.72 48.69 15.80
C VAL A 25 31.22 49.84 14.93
N ASP A 26 32.34 49.65 14.25
CA ASP A 26 32.87 50.59 13.29
C ASP A 26 32.21 50.37 11.92
N TYR A 27 31.46 51.37 11.47
CA TYR A 27 30.83 51.36 10.15
C TYR A 27 31.69 52.11 9.14
N ILE A 28 32.19 51.39 8.13
CA ILE A 28 33.02 51.95 7.06
C ILE A 28 32.13 52.20 5.84
N GLY A 29 31.78 53.46 5.63
CA GLY A 29 30.94 53.91 4.51
C GLY A 29 31.69 54.60 3.37
N SER A 30 33.02 54.63 3.41
CA SER A 30 33.87 55.27 2.40
C SER A 30 35.17 54.50 2.22
N ASP A 31 35.77 54.60 1.02
CA ASP A 31 37.05 53.97 0.69
C ASP A 31 38.14 54.25 1.75
N ILE A 32 38.94 53.22 2.05
CA ILE A 32 40.14 53.32 2.88
C ILE A 32 41.34 53.01 1.98
N ARG A 33 42.34 53.90 1.97
CA ARG A 33 43.58 53.72 1.21
C ARG A 33 44.80 54.04 2.06
N GLY A 34 45.85 53.22 1.98
CA GLY A 34 47.08 53.45 2.74
C GLY A 34 47.95 52.20 2.87
N ASP A 35 48.97 52.27 3.74
CA ASP A 35 49.86 51.13 3.97
C ASP A 35 49.26 50.12 4.96
N VAL A 36 48.68 50.60 6.06
CA VAL A 36 48.19 49.75 7.16
C VAL A 36 46.84 50.25 7.65
N TRP A 37 45.91 49.32 7.89
CA TRP A 37 44.66 49.58 8.62
C TRP A 37 44.55 48.62 9.82
N ASN A 38 44.26 49.16 11.00
CA ASN A 38 44.06 48.38 12.22
C ASN A 38 42.56 48.30 12.53
N ILE A 39 42.07 47.08 12.76
CA ILE A 39 40.69 46.78 13.16
C ILE A 39 40.72 46.34 14.63
N GLU A 40 40.13 47.16 15.50
CA GLU A 40 40.11 46.94 16.95
C GLU A 40 38.74 46.49 17.47
N ASN A 41 37.70 46.70 16.66
CA ASN A 41 36.29 46.56 17.01
C ASN A 41 35.53 45.75 15.95
N ASN A 42 34.32 45.29 16.29
CA ASN A 42 33.39 44.76 15.30
C ASN A 42 33.25 45.77 14.15
N THR A 43 33.32 45.31 12.91
CA THR A 43 33.44 46.21 11.76
C THR A 43 32.47 45.80 10.66
N VAL A 44 31.78 46.78 10.09
CA VAL A 44 30.88 46.61 8.95
C VAL A 44 31.40 47.44 7.78
N ILE A 45 31.75 46.79 6.69
CA ILE A 45 32.17 47.43 5.45
C ILE A 45 30.96 47.46 4.51
N ALA A 46 30.52 48.67 4.17
CA ALA A 46 29.38 48.88 3.31
C ALA A 46 29.63 48.37 1.88
N ASP A 47 28.53 48.07 1.17
CA ASP A 47 28.58 47.81 -0.26
C ASP A 47 29.22 49.00 -1.01
N SER A 48 29.93 48.70 -2.10
CA SER A 48 30.68 49.64 -2.94
C SER A 48 31.90 50.32 -2.30
N VAL A 49 32.23 50.04 -1.04
CA VAL A 49 33.47 50.51 -0.41
C VAL A 49 34.64 49.65 -0.86
N VAL A 50 35.76 50.29 -1.21
CA VAL A 50 37.04 49.61 -1.46
C VAL A 50 38.03 49.94 -0.34
N VAL A 51 38.43 48.90 0.39
CA VAL A 51 39.57 48.93 1.31
C VAL A 51 40.78 48.46 0.53
N ASP A 52 41.66 49.39 0.17
CA ASP A 52 42.88 49.12 -0.61
C ASP A 52 44.11 49.51 0.22
N VAL A 53 44.57 48.57 1.03
CA VAL A 53 45.74 48.74 1.90
C VAL A 53 46.74 47.62 1.71
N ASN A 54 48.02 47.83 2.04
CA ASN A 54 48.99 46.73 1.97
C ASN A 54 48.71 45.66 3.04
N GLN A 55 48.29 46.10 4.23
CA GLN A 55 48.08 45.24 5.39
C GLN A 55 46.88 45.68 6.24
N VAL A 56 45.98 44.74 6.55
CA VAL A 56 44.92 44.90 7.55
C VAL A 56 45.35 44.11 8.80
N ASN A 57 45.36 44.72 9.97
CA ASN A 57 45.68 44.04 11.23
C ASN A 57 44.43 43.96 12.10
N VAL A 58 44.00 42.75 12.42
CA VAL A 58 42.96 42.51 13.41
C VAL A 58 43.64 42.39 14.78
N ILE A 59 43.32 43.31 15.69
CA ILE A 59 44.01 43.46 16.99
C ILE A 59 43.27 42.75 18.13
N ASN A 60 41.98 42.48 17.97
CA ASN A 60 41.14 41.77 18.94
C ASN A 60 40.26 40.73 18.24
N SER A 61 39.69 39.79 19.01
CA SER A 61 38.59 38.95 18.53
C SER A 61 37.38 39.82 18.19
N LEU A 62 36.81 39.66 16.99
CA LEU A 62 35.77 40.55 16.47
C LEU A 62 34.93 39.89 15.38
N VAL A 63 33.82 40.56 15.06
CA VAL A 63 32.97 40.25 13.90
C VAL A 63 33.23 41.25 12.78
N LEU A 64 33.64 40.76 11.61
CA LEU A 64 33.82 41.52 10.38
C LEU A 64 32.69 41.17 9.40
N THR A 65 31.80 42.13 9.14
CA THR A 65 30.77 42.01 8.10
C THR A 65 31.24 42.76 6.85
N ASN A 66 31.53 42.05 5.76
CA ASN A 66 31.99 42.66 4.52
C ASN A 66 30.95 42.53 3.40
N ALA A 67 30.44 43.67 2.93
CA ALA A 67 29.69 43.76 1.68
C ALA A 67 30.49 44.46 0.55
N GLY A 68 31.63 45.05 0.87
CA GLY A 68 32.49 45.77 -0.08
C GLY A 68 33.63 44.92 -0.65
N THR A 69 34.71 45.58 -1.05
CA THR A 69 35.95 44.92 -1.52
C THR A 69 37.09 45.19 -0.56
N ILE A 70 37.76 44.12 -0.09
CA ILE A 70 39.01 44.22 0.68
C ILE A 70 40.17 43.70 -0.17
N ASN A 71 41.15 44.56 -0.40
CA ASN A 71 42.43 44.24 -1.03
C ASN A 71 43.54 44.49 0.00
N GLY A 72 44.40 43.50 0.20
CA GLY A 72 45.51 43.58 1.18
C GLY A 72 45.50 42.42 2.18
N ARG A 73 46.68 41.93 2.57
CA ARG A 73 46.80 40.79 3.50
C ARG A 73 46.16 41.14 4.86
N VAL A 74 45.36 40.23 5.41
CA VAL A 74 44.72 40.41 6.72
C VAL A 74 45.48 39.59 7.74
N ASN A 75 46.12 40.19 8.74
CA ASN A 75 46.79 39.46 9.81
C ASN A 75 45.90 39.40 11.04
N VAL A 76 45.76 38.21 11.60
CA VAL A 76 45.00 37.96 12.82
C VAL A 76 45.98 37.89 14.01
N CYS A 77 45.66 38.57 15.10
CA CYS A 77 46.44 38.51 16.32
C CYS A 77 46.47 37.11 16.96
N ASP A 78 47.55 36.82 17.69
CA ASP A 78 47.65 35.61 18.51
C ASP A 78 46.51 35.56 19.54
N GLY A 79 45.88 34.39 19.65
CA GLY A 79 44.75 34.15 20.56
C GLY A 79 43.43 34.80 20.16
N CYS A 80 43.31 35.28 18.92
CA CYS A 80 42.11 35.97 18.44
C CYS A 80 41.25 35.09 17.52
N ASP A 81 39.93 35.18 17.72
CA ASP A 81 38.93 34.57 16.86
C ASP A 81 38.24 35.67 16.02
N VAL A 82 38.36 35.56 14.70
CA VAL A 82 37.78 36.53 13.76
C VAL A 82 36.61 35.90 13.03
N TYR A 83 35.40 36.39 13.34
CA TYR A 83 34.18 35.95 12.70
C TYR A 83 33.91 36.81 11.46
N VAL A 84 33.91 36.21 10.27
CA VAL A 84 33.75 36.92 9.00
C VAL A 84 32.41 36.55 8.37
N GLN A 85 31.53 37.52 8.20
CA GLN A 85 30.35 37.38 7.34
C GLN A 85 30.63 38.12 6.02
N ASN A 86 30.77 37.40 4.91
CA ASN A 86 31.27 37.97 3.65
C ASN A 86 30.26 37.84 2.51
N THR A 87 29.56 38.94 2.21
CA THR A 87 28.72 39.07 1.01
C THR A 87 29.42 39.81 -0.13
N GLY A 88 30.60 40.39 0.14
CA GLY A 88 31.44 41.10 -0.83
C GLY A 88 32.65 40.29 -1.31
N ASN A 89 33.64 41.00 -1.87
CA ASN A 89 34.86 40.39 -2.38
C ASN A 89 36.03 40.62 -1.42
N ILE A 90 36.72 39.55 -1.03
CA ILE A 90 37.97 39.66 -0.27
C ILE A 90 39.09 39.08 -1.13
N ASN A 91 39.86 39.95 -1.78
CA ASN A 91 41.02 39.57 -2.58
C ASN A 91 42.28 39.55 -1.70
N ALA A 92 42.18 38.85 -0.58
CA ALA A 92 43.19 38.83 0.46
C ALA A 92 43.31 37.44 1.06
N MET A 93 44.51 37.14 1.59
CA MET A 93 44.73 36.00 2.46
C MET A 93 44.67 36.48 3.91
N PHE A 94 43.85 35.82 4.72
CA PHE A 94 43.91 35.91 6.17
C PHE A 94 45.09 35.08 6.66
N ASP A 95 46.00 35.70 7.40
CA ASP A 95 47.10 35.05 8.07
C ASP A 95 46.74 34.85 9.55
N ALA A 96 46.29 33.63 9.86
CA ALA A 96 45.98 33.14 11.20
C ALA A 96 46.97 32.03 11.59
N THR A 97 48.26 32.28 11.34
CA THR A 97 49.36 31.38 11.73
C THR A 97 49.85 31.58 13.17
N GLY A 98 49.33 32.60 13.85
CA GLY A 98 49.62 32.92 15.24
C GLY A 98 49.08 31.88 16.22
N ASP A 99 49.68 31.78 17.40
CA ASP A 99 49.28 30.83 18.45
C ASP A 99 47.81 31.03 18.82
N ASN A 100 46.98 29.99 18.66
CA ASN A 100 45.54 30.04 18.92
C ASN A 100 44.77 31.15 18.17
N SER A 101 45.26 31.63 17.03
CA SER A 101 44.47 32.47 16.13
C SER A 101 43.56 31.61 15.25
N SER A 102 42.34 32.09 14.96
CA SER A 102 41.40 31.40 14.09
C SER A 102 40.54 32.35 13.27
N VAL A 103 40.14 31.90 12.07
CA VAL A 103 39.15 32.58 11.24
C VAL A 103 37.90 31.71 11.16
N ILE A 104 36.75 32.29 11.45
CA ILE A 104 35.45 31.63 11.36
C ILE A 104 34.60 32.34 10.32
N GLN A 105 34.25 31.70 9.21
CA GLN A 105 33.27 32.26 8.28
C GLN A 105 31.85 31.96 8.74
N LEU A 106 31.04 32.99 8.90
CA LEU A 106 29.61 32.89 9.23
C LEU A 106 28.79 32.88 7.93
N VAL A 107 28.00 31.83 7.73
CA VAL A 107 27.09 31.68 6.59
C VAL A 107 25.65 31.59 7.08
N ARG A 108 24.80 32.51 6.64
CA ARG A 108 23.37 32.54 6.97
C ARG A 108 22.49 32.45 5.72
N ASN A 109 23.02 32.82 4.57
CA ASN A 109 22.32 32.77 3.29
C ASN A 109 23.32 32.55 2.12
N ASN A 110 22.79 32.35 0.91
CA ASN A 110 23.61 32.07 -0.28
C ASN A 110 24.55 33.23 -0.68
N ALA A 111 24.26 34.48 -0.29
CA ALA A 111 25.16 35.60 -0.57
C ALA A 111 26.43 35.57 0.30
N ASP A 112 26.41 34.87 1.44
CA ASP A 112 27.59 34.70 2.31
C ASP A 112 28.59 33.65 1.77
N LEU A 113 28.25 32.95 0.67
CA LEU A 113 29.04 31.86 0.07
C LEU A 113 30.22 32.37 -0.79
N ASN A 114 30.95 33.37 -0.29
CA ASN A 114 32.14 33.89 -0.93
C ASN A 114 33.39 33.31 -0.24
N PRO A 115 34.28 32.61 -0.97
CA PRO A 115 35.43 31.96 -0.37
C PRO A 115 36.40 32.96 0.27
N LEU A 116 37.02 32.55 1.37
CA LEU A 116 38.11 33.26 2.02
C LEU A 116 39.40 32.46 1.84
N GLY A 117 40.49 33.13 1.45
CA GLY A 117 41.81 32.52 1.55
C GLY A 117 42.31 32.63 2.98
N VAL A 118 42.57 31.51 3.65
CA VAL A 118 43.06 31.50 5.03
C VAL A 118 44.32 30.65 5.12
N ALA A 119 45.38 31.19 5.72
CA ALA A 119 46.56 30.46 6.13
C ALA A 119 46.53 30.30 7.65
N GLY A 120 46.19 29.11 8.15
CA GLY A 120 46.00 28.86 9.57
C GLY A 120 44.73 28.05 9.85
N LYS A 121 44.20 28.16 11.08
CA LYS A 121 42.95 27.49 11.47
C LYS A 121 41.75 28.18 10.81
N TYR A 122 40.94 27.42 10.09
CA TYR A 122 39.78 27.95 9.37
C TYR A 122 38.53 27.10 9.59
N GLU A 123 37.46 27.73 10.05
CA GLU A 123 36.18 27.09 10.29
C GLU A 123 35.04 27.81 9.56
N ILE A 124 34.00 27.07 9.18
CA ILE A 124 32.76 27.63 8.62
C ILE A 124 31.62 27.28 9.57
N ILE A 125 30.85 28.26 10.00
CA ILE A 125 29.63 28.05 10.77
C ILE A 125 28.43 28.47 9.93
N VAL A 126 27.58 27.50 9.61
CA VAL A 126 26.30 27.70 8.92
C VAL A 126 25.19 27.77 9.97
N GLU A 127 24.82 28.98 10.38
CA GLU A 127 23.92 29.22 11.51
C GLU A 127 22.56 29.73 11.07
N SER A 128 21.49 29.06 11.51
CA SER A 128 20.10 29.46 11.27
C SER A 128 19.81 29.78 9.80
N ALA A 129 20.52 29.09 8.91
CA ALA A 129 20.47 29.36 7.49
C ALA A 129 19.20 28.78 6.90
N ASN A 130 18.60 29.47 5.94
CA ASN A 130 17.43 28.98 5.23
C ASN A 130 17.78 28.74 3.76
N ARG A 131 17.78 27.46 3.36
CA ARG A 131 18.01 27.03 1.97
C ARG A 131 19.35 27.51 1.39
N VAL A 132 20.43 27.24 2.12
CA VAL A 132 21.80 27.48 1.64
C VAL A 132 22.27 26.31 0.79
N SER A 133 22.87 26.59 -0.37
CA SER A 133 23.35 25.58 -1.31
C SER A 133 24.51 24.79 -0.72
N TRP A 134 24.33 23.48 -0.59
CA TRP A 134 25.40 22.57 -0.17
C TRP A 134 26.57 22.57 -1.16
N PHE A 135 26.29 22.68 -2.46
CA PHE A 135 27.32 22.76 -3.50
C PHE A 135 28.15 24.04 -3.37
N GLY A 136 27.51 25.17 -3.06
CA GLY A 136 28.22 26.42 -2.82
C GLY A 136 29.11 26.34 -1.56
N LEU A 137 28.59 25.80 -0.46
CA LEU A 137 29.37 25.54 0.76
C LEU A 137 30.60 24.66 0.49
N ARG A 138 30.43 23.59 -0.28
CA ARG A 138 31.53 22.71 -0.67
C ARG A 138 32.61 23.44 -1.48
N ASN A 139 32.22 24.29 -2.42
CA ASN A 139 33.19 24.99 -3.26
C ASN A 139 34.00 26.04 -2.51
N MET A 140 33.43 26.64 -1.46
CA MET A 140 34.14 27.63 -0.64
C MET A 140 34.96 27.03 0.50
N SER A 141 34.73 25.77 0.87
CA SER A 141 35.35 25.14 2.03
C SER A 141 36.69 24.43 1.74
N GLY A 142 37.33 24.72 0.59
CA GLY A 142 38.53 24.00 0.15
C GLY A 142 39.70 24.03 1.15
N ASP A 143 39.81 25.09 1.94
CA ASP A 143 40.85 25.26 2.96
C ASP A 143 40.31 25.14 4.40
N ALA A 144 39.02 24.79 4.58
CA ALA A 144 38.40 24.74 5.90
C ALA A 144 38.75 23.44 6.62
N ASP A 145 39.09 23.53 7.92
CA ASP A 145 39.28 22.38 8.79
C ASP A 145 37.93 21.76 9.17
N ARG A 146 36.91 22.60 9.41
CA ARG A 146 35.61 22.20 9.95
C ARG A 146 34.46 23.05 9.41
N ILE A 147 33.32 22.41 9.17
CA ILE A 147 32.02 23.02 8.89
C ILE A 147 31.04 22.65 10.02
N VAL A 148 30.50 23.63 10.73
CA VAL A 148 29.46 23.45 11.75
C VAL A 148 28.11 23.82 11.15
N LEU A 149 27.17 22.87 11.11
CA LEU A 149 25.79 23.08 10.67
C LEU A 149 24.90 23.23 11.90
N TYR A 150 24.39 24.44 12.16
CA TYR A 150 23.61 24.75 13.36
C TYR A 150 22.21 25.29 13.03
N ASN A 151 21.17 24.50 13.33
CA ASN A 151 19.76 24.87 13.11
C ASN A 151 19.46 25.38 11.69
N SER A 152 20.05 24.73 10.68
CA SER A 152 20.07 25.23 9.30
C SER A 152 19.34 24.30 8.33
N VAL A 153 18.79 24.90 7.28
CA VAL A 153 18.20 24.21 6.13
C VAL A 153 19.15 24.36 4.94
N LEU A 154 19.56 23.25 4.35
CA LEU A 154 20.46 23.20 3.20
C LEU A 154 19.76 22.63 1.97
N ASP A 155 20.01 23.23 0.82
CA ASP A 155 19.53 22.73 -0.48
C ASP A 155 20.60 21.85 -1.14
N LEU A 156 20.20 20.63 -1.50
CA LEU A 156 20.99 19.66 -2.26
C LEU A 156 20.69 19.83 -3.76
N ASP A 157 21.22 20.88 -4.39
CA ASP A 157 20.99 21.16 -5.81
C ASP A 157 21.70 20.15 -6.77
N ASP A 158 21.15 20.09 -8.00
CA ASP A 158 21.36 19.15 -9.13
C ASP A 158 22.81 19.02 -9.69
N GLY A 159 23.81 19.61 -9.02
CA GLY A 159 25.24 19.52 -9.39
C GLY A 159 25.91 18.18 -9.07
N GLY A 160 25.12 17.23 -8.55
CA GLY A 160 25.59 16.01 -7.93
C GLY A 160 26.11 16.28 -6.53
N ALA A 161 25.46 15.67 -5.53
CA ALA A 161 26.00 15.47 -4.19
C ALA A 161 27.27 14.61 -4.24
N ARG A 162 28.31 15.08 -4.94
CA ARG A 162 29.61 14.44 -5.02
C ARG A 162 30.37 14.89 -3.78
N MET A 163 30.80 13.90 -3.00
CA MET A 163 31.63 14.09 -1.82
C MET A 163 32.82 15.01 -2.10
N PHE A 164 33.34 15.63 -1.04
CA PHE A 164 34.75 16.02 -1.03
C PHE A 164 35.62 14.81 -1.42
N PRO A 165 36.68 14.98 -2.22
CA PRO A 165 37.73 13.97 -2.29
C PRO A 165 38.16 13.62 -0.86
N ALA A 166 38.29 12.34 -0.53
CA ALA A 166 38.54 11.90 0.85
C ALA A 166 39.81 12.49 1.50
N ALA A 167 40.73 13.04 0.69
CA ALA A 167 41.95 13.70 1.14
C ALA A 167 41.73 15.15 1.62
N ASP A 168 40.66 15.82 1.17
CA ASP A 168 40.43 17.27 1.33
C ASP A 168 39.05 17.57 1.96
N ALA A 169 38.48 16.60 2.69
CA ALA A 169 37.14 16.72 3.26
C ALA A 169 37.18 17.37 4.66
N PRO A 170 36.55 18.53 4.88
CA PRO A 170 36.43 19.12 6.21
C PRO A 170 35.61 18.22 7.13
N ASP A 171 35.85 18.37 8.42
CA ASP A 171 35.04 17.79 9.48
C ASP A 171 33.65 18.44 9.51
N ILE A 172 32.56 17.67 9.52
CA ILE A 172 31.19 18.19 9.52
C ILE A 172 30.53 17.95 10.88
N GLU A 173 30.32 19.01 11.63
CA GLU A 173 29.67 18.96 12.94
C GLU A 173 28.19 19.36 12.85
N LEU A 174 27.30 18.47 13.26
CA LEU A 174 25.85 18.70 13.31
C LEU A 174 25.45 19.18 14.71
N ARG A 175 24.80 20.34 14.80
CA ARG A 175 24.23 20.87 16.05
C ARG A 175 22.78 21.30 15.86
N GLY A 176 21.93 20.98 16.82
CA GLY A 176 20.51 21.32 16.74
C GLY A 176 19.79 20.58 15.61
N ASN A 177 18.86 21.22 14.91
CA ASN A 177 18.09 20.58 13.84
C ASN A 177 18.58 21.00 12.45
N VAL A 178 19.18 20.08 11.71
CA VAL A 178 19.66 20.29 10.34
C VAL A 178 18.70 19.62 9.36
N THR A 179 18.14 20.39 8.43
CA THR A 179 17.27 19.85 7.39
C THR A 179 17.96 19.89 6.03
N LEU A 180 17.99 18.76 5.34
CA LEU A 180 18.45 18.68 3.96
C LEU A 180 17.24 18.64 3.04
N TYR A 181 17.20 19.54 2.08
CA TYR A 181 16.13 19.67 1.11
C TYR A 181 16.63 19.20 -0.27
N ALA A 182 15.87 18.33 -0.93
CA ALA A 182 16.19 17.83 -2.26
C ALA A 182 14.97 17.86 -3.18
N ASP A 183 15.09 18.50 -4.34
CA ASP A 183 14.02 18.58 -5.33
C ASP A 183 13.73 17.24 -6.04
N ASP A 184 14.73 16.37 -6.16
CA ASP A 184 14.58 15.05 -6.77
C ASP A 184 15.35 13.98 -5.97
N LEU A 185 14.75 12.79 -5.85
CA LEU A 185 15.39 11.62 -5.29
C LEU A 185 16.56 11.10 -6.13
N SER A 186 16.59 11.41 -7.43
CA SER A 186 17.68 11.02 -8.32
C SER A 186 19.04 11.64 -7.93
N VAL A 187 19.01 12.73 -7.15
CA VAL A 187 20.20 13.36 -6.56
C VAL A 187 20.89 12.40 -5.57
N PHE A 188 20.15 11.45 -4.99
CA PHE A 188 20.65 10.46 -4.06
C PHE A 188 21.18 9.22 -4.80
N GLY A 189 22.51 9.16 -4.96
CA GLY A 189 23.20 7.94 -5.42
C GLY A 189 23.44 6.93 -4.29
N ASN A 190 24.01 5.77 -4.62
CA ASN A 190 24.39 4.73 -3.64
C ASN A 190 25.59 5.10 -2.73
N GLY A 191 26.01 6.36 -2.72
CA GLY A 191 27.19 6.85 -1.98
C GLY A 191 26.80 7.83 -0.87
N PRO A 192 27.71 8.14 0.06
CA PRO A 192 27.42 9.12 1.10
C PRO A 192 27.36 10.53 0.52
N ILE A 193 26.48 11.36 1.07
CA ILE A 193 26.27 12.77 0.71
C ILE A 193 27.27 13.67 1.44
N MET A 194 27.63 13.30 2.66
CA MET A 194 28.57 14.01 3.52
C MET A 194 29.52 12.99 4.17
N SER A 195 30.78 13.38 4.36
CA SER A 195 31.81 12.60 5.05
C SER A 195 32.32 13.34 6.28
N ASN A 196 32.99 12.65 7.18
CA ASN A 196 33.49 13.19 8.45
C ASN A 196 32.39 13.85 9.31
N VAL A 197 31.18 13.27 9.28
CA VAL A 197 30.00 13.74 9.98
C VAL A 197 30.00 13.26 11.43
N TYR A 198 29.90 14.19 12.38
CA TYR A 198 29.74 13.94 13.81
C TYR A 198 28.85 15.00 14.47
N GLY A 199 28.65 14.89 15.79
CA GLY A 199 27.84 15.83 16.58
C GLY A 199 26.59 15.17 17.18
N ASP A 200 25.81 15.96 17.91
CA ASP A 200 24.58 15.55 18.60
C ASP A 200 23.30 16.13 17.97
N GLY A 201 23.44 16.85 16.86
CA GLY A 201 22.31 17.38 16.09
C GLY A 201 21.46 16.30 15.41
N THR A 202 20.19 16.61 15.17
CA THR A 202 19.25 15.79 14.41
C THR A 202 19.29 16.17 12.94
N ILE A 203 19.38 15.18 12.05
CA ILE A 203 19.18 15.37 10.60
C ILE A 203 17.77 14.96 10.20
N SER A 204 17.12 15.82 9.44
CA SER A 204 15.89 15.52 8.71
C SER A 204 16.12 15.71 7.22
N ILE A 205 15.49 14.88 6.38
CA ILE A 205 15.56 15.03 4.93
C ILE A 205 14.15 15.27 4.41
N TYR A 206 13.98 16.34 3.66
CA TYR A 206 12.78 16.64 2.91
C TYR A 206 13.08 16.43 1.43
N SER A 207 12.21 15.68 0.76
CA SER A 207 12.25 15.57 -0.69
C SER A 207 10.86 15.70 -1.26
N GLU A 208 10.74 16.36 -2.41
CA GLU A 208 9.53 16.37 -3.23
C GLU A 208 9.33 15.02 -3.95
N ASN A 209 9.43 13.92 -3.20
CA ASN A 209 9.19 12.59 -3.74
C ASN A 209 7.75 12.47 -4.24
N THR A 210 7.60 12.22 -5.53
CA THR A 210 6.30 12.05 -6.18
C THR A 210 5.64 10.72 -5.86
N ASN A 211 6.39 9.71 -5.38
CA ASN A 211 5.83 8.41 -5.05
C ASN A 211 5.52 8.30 -3.54
N PRO A 212 4.23 8.30 -3.14
CA PRO A 212 3.84 8.23 -1.73
C PRO A 212 4.22 6.91 -1.04
N LEU A 213 4.57 5.87 -1.82
CA LEU A 213 4.99 4.57 -1.28
C LEU A 213 6.39 4.59 -0.69
N TYR A 214 7.19 5.60 -0.96
CA TYR A 214 8.57 5.67 -0.51
C TYR A 214 8.82 6.94 0.28
N ARG A 215 9.68 6.82 1.27
CA ARG A 215 10.18 7.95 2.05
C ARG A 215 11.70 7.95 2.04
N VAL A 216 12.27 9.13 2.24
CA VAL A 216 13.71 9.30 2.37
C VAL A 216 14.09 9.16 3.83
N ALA A 217 15.15 8.41 4.11
CA ALA A 217 15.70 8.23 5.45
C ALA A 217 17.18 8.58 5.46
N ALA A 218 17.60 9.34 6.48
CA ALA A 218 19.00 9.60 6.77
C ALA A 218 19.61 8.45 7.57
N ARG A 219 20.82 8.03 7.22
CA ARG A 219 21.60 7.04 7.98
C ARG A 219 23.04 7.50 8.08
N ILE A 220 23.56 7.65 9.30
CA ILE A 220 24.99 7.92 9.51
C ILE A 220 25.69 6.59 9.82
N SER A 221 26.71 6.24 9.03
CA SER A 221 27.56 5.07 9.22
C SER A 221 29.00 5.45 8.91
N ASP A 222 29.96 5.02 9.74
CA ASP A 222 31.40 5.27 9.51
C ASP A 222 31.74 6.75 9.30
N ASN A 223 31.12 7.62 10.12
CA ASN A 223 31.21 9.09 10.01
C ASN A 223 30.81 9.65 8.64
N ALA A 224 29.91 8.97 7.91
CA ALA A 224 29.39 9.44 6.65
C ALA A 224 27.85 9.40 6.66
N LEU A 225 27.24 10.44 6.09
CA LEU A 225 25.79 10.53 5.95
C LEU A 225 25.37 9.89 4.63
N TYR A 226 24.54 8.85 4.74
CA TYR A 226 23.86 8.19 3.65
C TYR A 226 22.39 8.60 3.64
N VAL A 227 21.81 8.55 2.46
CA VAL A 227 20.40 8.80 2.25
C VAL A 227 19.81 7.63 1.50
N ASP A 228 18.92 6.91 2.18
CA ASP A 228 18.31 5.71 1.68
C ASP A 228 16.84 6.00 1.33
N VAL A 229 16.39 5.52 0.17
CA VAL A 229 14.96 5.51 -0.17
C VAL A 229 14.37 4.22 0.39
N VAL A 230 13.47 4.34 1.36
CA VAL A 230 12.85 3.19 2.04
C VAL A 230 11.36 3.13 1.75
N ARG A 231 10.81 1.92 1.65
CA ARG A 231 9.36 1.70 1.53
C ARG A 231 8.67 2.24 2.77
N ASP A 232 7.74 3.18 2.58
CA ASP A 232 6.86 3.65 3.66
C ASP A 232 5.78 2.59 3.92
N THR A 233 5.44 2.33 5.16
CA THR A 233 4.49 1.26 5.53
C THR A 233 3.33 1.78 6.36
N ASP A 234 3.29 3.09 6.56
CA ASP A 234 2.16 3.80 7.16
C ASP A 234 1.08 4.05 6.09
N TYR A 235 0.08 3.16 6.03
CA TYR A 235 -0.96 3.25 5.02
C TYR A 235 -1.90 4.43 5.23
N PHE A 236 -2.02 4.96 6.45
CA PHE A 236 -2.76 6.21 6.68
C PHE A 236 -2.08 7.38 5.98
N LYS A 237 -0.75 7.48 6.07
CA LYS A 237 0.03 8.49 5.35
C LYS A 237 -0.05 8.32 3.83
N ILE A 238 -0.01 7.07 3.35
CA ILE A 238 -0.04 6.74 1.92
C ILE A 238 -1.42 7.02 1.30
N LEU A 239 -2.49 6.51 1.91
CA LEU A 239 -3.85 6.57 1.36
C LEU A 239 -4.65 7.81 1.78
N GLN A 240 -4.24 8.46 2.88
CA GLN A 240 -4.86 9.69 3.41
C GLN A 240 -6.36 9.55 3.69
N ASN A 241 -6.80 8.37 4.13
CA ASN A 241 -8.20 8.06 4.39
C ASN A 241 -8.35 6.98 5.50
N ASP A 242 -9.59 6.70 5.89
CA ASP A 242 -9.92 5.75 6.96
C ASP A 242 -9.52 4.30 6.61
N ALA A 243 -9.49 3.97 5.32
CA ALA A 243 -8.98 2.68 4.83
C ALA A 243 -7.50 2.49 5.23
N GLY A 244 -6.68 3.54 5.13
CA GLY A 244 -5.30 3.50 5.60
C GLY A 244 -5.16 3.30 7.10
N MET A 245 -6.06 3.89 7.90
CA MET A 245 -6.09 3.65 9.35
C MET A 245 -6.44 2.19 9.68
N PHE A 246 -7.40 1.62 8.97
CA PHE A 246 -7.80 0.23 9.12
C PHE A 246 -6.66 -0.75 8.76
N LEU A 247 -5.94 -0.51 7.66
CA LEU A 247 -4.80 -1.35 7.30
C LEU A 247 -3.68 -1.27 8.35
N ASN A 248 -3.44 -0.09 8.90
CA ASN A 248 -2.50 0.08 10.01
C ASN A 248 -2.97 -0.67 11.28
N SER A 249 -4.28 -0.73 11.57
CA SER A 249 -4.76 -1.52 12.72
C SER A 249 -4.55 -3.02 12.52
N ILE A 250 -4.78 -3.54 11.31
CA ILE A 250 -4.47 -4.95 10.98
C ILE A 250 -2.98 -5.24 11.22
N ARG A 251 -2.08 -4.35 10.75
CA ARG A 251 -0.63 -4.51 10.96
C ARG A 251 -0.26 -4.59 12.43
N VAL A 252 -0.88 -3.77 13.27
CA VAL A 252 -0.61 -3.75 14.73
C VAL A 252 -1.09 -5.04 15.39
N GLU A 253 -2.24 -5.57 14.98
CA GLU A 253 -2.79 -6.82 15.50
C GLU A 253 -2.02 -8.06 15.02
N ASN A 254 -1.63 -8.09 13.74
CA ASN A 254 -0.89 -9.19 13.13
C ASN A 254 0.12 -8.68 12.08
N PRO A 255 1.39 -8.52 12.46
CA PRO A 255 2.44 -8.07 11.53
C PRO A 255 2.71 -9.04 10.37
N ASP A 256 2.43 -10.34 10.55
CA ASP A 256 2.67 -11.40 9.57
C ASP A 256 1.43 -11.68 8.70
N ASP A 257 0.43 -10.79 8.72
CA ASP A 257 -0.80 -10.93 7.95
C ASP A 257 -0.53 -10.94 6.43
N LYS A 258 -1.17 -11.87 5.70
CA LYS A 258 -0.99 -12.08 4.26
C LYS A 258 -1.28 -10.81 3.45
N LEU A 259 -2.33 -10.07 3.81
CA LEU A 259 -2.69 -8.81 3.14
C LEU A 259 -1.60 -7.75 3.34
N ILE A 260 -1.13 -7.58 4.58
CA ILE A 260 -0.09 -6.59 4.90
C ILE A 260 1.22 -6.93 4.18
N ALA A 261 1.61 -8.21 4.19
CA ALA A 261 2.80 -8.67 3.47
C ALA A 261 2.69 -8.43 1.95
N ALA A 262 1.50 -8.58 1.36
CA ALA A 262 1.28 -8.26 -0.05
C ALA A 262 1.36 -6.75 -0.31
N LEU A 263 0.71 -5.92 0.51
CA LEU A 263 0.73 -4.46 0.40
C LEU A 263 2.12 -3.85 0.60
N ASP A 264 2.96 -4.46 1.43
CA ASP A 264 4.36 -4.04 1.63
C ASP A 264 5.24 -4.32 0.42
N ARG A 265 4.92 -5.36 -0.37
CA ARG A 265 5.61 -5.68 -1.62
C ARG A 265 5.16 -4.83 -2.80
N ALA A 266 4.02 -4.15 -2.69
CA ALA A 266 3.52 -3.30 -3.75
C ALA A 266 4.53 -2.17 -4.08
N THR A 267 4.92 -2.10 -5.35
CA THR A 267 5.92 -1.15 -5.85
C THR A 267 5.29 0.12 -6.43
N THR A 268 4.01 0.06 -6.78
CA THR A 268 3.25 1.16 -7.39
C THR A 268 1.86 1.31 -6.75
N MET A 269 1.28 2.51 -6.84
CA MET A 269 -0.08 2.76 -6.32
C MET A 269 -1.13 1.88 -7.01
N ALA A 270 -1.00 1.65 -8.31
CA ALA A 270 -1.91 0.78 -9.05
C ALA A 270 -1.84 -0.69 -8.58
N GLU A 271 -0.65 -1.18 -8.25
CA GLU A 271 -0.47 -2.51 -7.65
C GLU A 271 -1.10 -2.58 -6.26
N LEU A 272 -0.91 -1.54 -5.44
CA LEU A 272 -1.52 -1.44 -4.11
C LEU A 272 -3.05 -1.42 -4.20
N GLU A 273 -3.63 -0.63 -5.10
CA GLU A 273 -5.07 -0.58 -5.37
C GLU A 273 -5.62 -1.91 -5.89
N SER A 274 -4.87 -2.60 -6.77
CA SER A 274 -5.22 -3.93 -7.25
C SER A 274 -5.31 -4.94 -6.10
N ILE A 275 -4.32 -4.97 -5.20
CA ILE A 275 -4.33 -5.83 -4.00
C ILE A 275 -5.54 -5.48 -3.12
N MET A 276 -5.78 -4.20 -2.84
CA MET A 276 -6.93 -3.76 -2.04
C MET A 276 -8.27 -4.17 -2.69
N SER A 277 -8.40 -4.06 -4.02
CA SER A 277 -9.63 -4.45 -4.71
C SER A 277 -9.92 -5.96 -4.63
N ARG A 278 -8.87 -6.77 -4.45
CA ARG A 278 -8.92 -8.22 -4.38
C ARG A 278 -9.14 -8.75 -2.97
N THR A 279 -8.72 -8.08 -1.91
CA THR A 279 -8.96 -8.61 -0.56
C THR A 279 -10.41 -8.44 -0.14
N VAL A 280 -10.97 -9.45 0.51
CA VAL A 280 -12.31 -9.38 1.11
C VAL A 280 -12.39 -8.38 2.26
N ARG A 281 -11.25 -7.99 2.86
CA ARG A 281 -11.20 -7.04 3.98
C ARG A 281 -11.40 -5.59 3.54
N MET A 282 -11.09 -5.27 2.29
CA MET A 282 -11.31 -3.94 1.70
C MET A 282 -12.47 -3.95 0.70
N ASN A 283 -12.82 -5.11 0.16
CA ASN A 283 -13.91 -5.28 -0.77
C ASN A 283 -14.84 -6.45 -0.34
N PRO A 284 -15.74 -6.22 0.64
CA PRO A 284 -16.51 -7.30 1.27
C PRO A 284 -17.40 -8.09 0.30
N ILE A 285 -17.83 -7.52 -0.84
CA ILE A 285 -18.68 -8.23 -1.80
C ILE A 285 -18.01 -9.49 -2.36
N ARG A 286 -16.67 -9.52 -2.43
CA ARG A 286 -15.90 -10.68 -2.89
C ARG A 286 -16.07 -11.92 -2.01
N MET A 287 -16.47 -11.76 -0.76
CA MET A 287 -16.83 -12.91 0.08
C MET A 287 -18.01 -13.72 -0.51
N MET A 288 -18.87 -13.06 -1.28
CA MET A 288 -20.01 -13.71 -1.90
C MET A 288 -19.62 -14.50 -3.16
N ASP A 289 -18.40 -14.39 -3.67
CA ASP A 289 -17.96 -15.11 -4.88
C ASP A 289 -18.04 -16.64 -4.65
N ALA A 290 -17.52 -17.14 -3.52
CA ALA A 290 -17.64 -18.56 -3.15
C ALA A 290 -19.10 -19.00 -2.95
N VAL A 291 -19.94 -18.11 -2.39
CA VAL A 291 -21.38 -18.36 -2.19
C VAL A 291 -22.10 -18.48 -3.54
N ARG A 292 -21.76 -17.60 -4.49
CA ARG A 292 -22.31 -17.61 -5.84
C ARG A 292 -21.90 -18.88 -6.57
N THR A 293 -20.63 -19.27 -6.51
CA THR A 293 -20.19 -20.55 -7.09
C THR A 293 -21.01 -21.72 -6.54
N PHE A 294 -21.27 -21.76 -5.23
CA PHE A 294 -22.15 -22.76 -4.63
C PHE A 294 -23.59 -22.68 -5.16
N ASN A 295 -24.18 -21.49 -5.20
CA ASN A 295 -25.53 -21.29 -5.72
C ASN A 295 -25.65 -21.70 -7.20
N MET A 296 -24.60 -21.48 -7.99
CA MET A 296 -24.53 -21.95 -9.37
C MET A 296 -24.61 -23.47 -9.45
N PHE A 297 -23.97 -24.22 -8.54
CA PHE A 297 -24.12 -25.67 -8.48
C PHE A 297 -25.57 -26.10 -8.20
N GLU A 298 -26.29 -25.36 -7.37
CA GLU A 298 -27.73 -25.59 -7.12
C GLU A 298 -28.57 -25.30 -8.38
N MET A 299 -28.15 -24.35 -9.22
CA MET A 299 -28.84 -23.99 -10.46
C MET A 299 -28.61 -24.96 -11.62
N ILE A 300 -27.57 -25.79 -11.62
CA ILE A 300 -27.22 -26.64 -12.78
C ILE A 300 -27.68 -28.10 -12.66
N GLU A 301 -28.31 -28.51 -11.55
CA GLU A 301 -28.73 -29.91 -11.39
C GLU A 301 -29.68 -30.39 -12.50
N VAL A 302 -29.41 -31.59 -13.03
CA VAL A 302 -30.21 -32.22 -14.09
C VAL A 302 -31.65 -32.41 -13.63
N ALA A 303 -32.61 -32.16 -14.52
CA ALA A 303 -34.05 -32.20 -14.24
C ALA A 303 -34.64 -33.62 -14.02
N THR A 304 -33.89 -34.55 -13.43
CA THR A 304 -34.37 -35.90 -13.10
C THR A 304 -34.98 -35.90 -11.71
N LEU A 305 -36.10 -35.19 -11.57
CA LEU A 305 -36.88 -35.18 -10.34
C LEU A 305 -37.67 -36.50 -10.23
N SER A 306 -37.17 -37.41 -9.38
CA SER A 306 -37.95 -38.53 -8.85
C SER A 306 -38.73 -38.04 -7.64
N ASP A 307 -40.01 -38.40 -7.52
CA ASP A 307 -40.83 -38.15 -6.34
C ASP A 307 -40.26 -38.87 -5.10
N GLY A 308 -40.24 -38.21 -3.95
CA GLY A 308 -39.67 -38.80 -2.74
C GLY A 308 -39.02 -37.80 -1.78
N VAL A 309 -38.26 -38.35 -0.84
CA VAL A 309 -37.40 -37.61 0.08
C VAL A 309 -35.97 -38.11 -0.06
N GLY A 310 -35.02 -37.19 -0.20
CA GLY A 310 -33.60 -37.47 -0.29
C GLY A 310 -32.79 -36.72 0.77
N VAL A 311 -31.67 -37.32 1.17
CA VAL A 311 -30.61 -36.64 1.93
C VAL A 311 -29.27 -36.96 1.26
N ALA A 312 -28.47 -35.93 1.03
CA ALA A 312 -27.16 -36.07 0.40
C ALA A 312 -26.10 -35.23 1.13
N PRO A 313 -24.92 -35.79 1.45
CA PRO A 313 -23.76 -34.97 1.77
C PRO A 313 -23.35 -34.19 0.53
N ILE A 314 -22.85 -32.98 0.74
CA ILE A 314 -22.35 -32.09 -0.30
C ILE A 314 -20.86 -31.93 -0.06
N PHE A 315 -20.06 -32.27 -1.07
CA PHE A 315 -18.65 -31.95 -1.10
C PHE A 315 -18.40 -31.05 -2.28
N LEU A 316 -17.74 -29.92 -2.07
CA LEU A 316 -17.33 -29.05 -3.15
C LEU A 316 -15.88 -28.65 -2.99
N TYR A 317 -15.16 -28.67 -4.10
CA TYR A 317 -13.76 -28.29 -4.20
C TYR A 317 -13.58 -27.28 -5.32
N SER A 318 -12.84 -26.22 -5.03
CA SER A 318 -12.40 -25.19 -5.97
C SER A 318 -10.92 -24.90 -5.70
N ASP A 319 -10.30 -24.09 -6.55
CA ASP A 319 -8.90 -23.67 -6.37
C ASP A 319 -8.70 -22.88 -5.07
N ASP A 320 -9.69 -22.05 -4.68
CA ASP A 320 -9.59 -21.14 -3.53
C ASP A 320 -10.37 -21.59 -2.29
N PHE A 321 -11.22 -22.61 -2.40
CA PHE A 321 -12.03 -23.06 -1.26
C PHE A 321 -12.45 -24.52 -1.34
N ASN A 322 -12.70 -25.09 -0.17
CA ASN A 322 -13.36 -26.37 -0.02
C ASN A 322 -14.68 -26.17 0.75
N ALA A 323 -15.62 -27.08 0.56
CA ALA A 323 -16.91 -27.03 1.22
C ALA A 323 -17.40 -28.43 1.55
N PHE A 324 -17.98 -28.56 2.73
CA PHE A 324 -18.65 -29.76 3.20
C PHE A 324 -20.00 -29.41 3.82
N GLY A 325 -21.01 -30.20 3.53
CA GLY A 325 -22.32 -29.98 4.10
C GLY A 325 -23.28 -31.12 3.86
N VAL A 326 -24.55 -30.82 4.10
CA VAL A 326 -25.66 -31.75 3.88
C VAL A 326 -26.83 -30.99 3.28
N GLY A 327 -27.45 -31.61 2.29
CA GLY A 327 -28.71 -31.20 1.70
C GLY A 327 -29.79 -32.24 1.96
N ALA A 328 -31.03 -31.77 2.06
CA ALA A 328 -32.21 -32.62 2.06
C ALA A 328 -33.23 -32.06 1.07
N ASP A 329 -33.86 -32.94 0.31
CA ASP A 329 -34.83 -32.58 -0.71
C ASP A 329 -36.12 -33.37 -0.56
N VAL A 330 -37.22 -32.73 -0.96
CA VAL A 330 -38.53 -33.36 -1.08
C VAL A 330 -39.12 -32.99 -2.43
N SER A 331 -39.59 -33.98 -3.15
CA SER A 331 -40.09 -33.85 -4.51
C SER A 331 -41.46 -34.50 -4.68
N PHE A 332 -42.29 -33.85 -5.50
CA PHE A 332 -43.67 -34.24 -5.76
C PHE A 332 -43.97 -34.17 -7.25
N ASP A 333 -44.60 -35.24 -7.76
CA ASP A 333 -45.23 -35.23 -9.07
C ASP A 333 -46.66 -34.69 -8.92
N ILE A 334 -46.88 -33.42 -9.28
CA ILE A 334 -48.20 -32.76 -9.19
C ILE A 334 -49.13 -33.27 -10.30
N SER A 335 -48.57 -33.53 -11.48
CA SER A 335 -49.27 -34.14 -12.62
C SER A 335 -48.28 -34.89 -13.50
N ARG A 336 -48.78 -35.58 -14.55
CA ARG A 336 -47.92 -36.24 -15.55
C ARG A 336 -46.88 -35.31 -16.20
N ASN A 337 -47.14 -34.01 -16.20
CA ASN A 337 -46.35 -33.02 -16.92
C ASN A 337 -45.65 -32.02 -16.00
N LEU A 338 -45.93 -32.01 -14.69
CA LEU A 338 -45.43 -31.00 -13.76
C LEU A 338 -44.86 -31.65 -12.50
N LYS A 339 -43.60 -31.35 -12.23
CA LYS A 339 -42.86 -31.80 -11.06
C LYS A 339 -42.36 -30.59 -10.27
N ILE A 340 -42.45 -30.68 -8.95
CA ILE A 340 -41.95 -29.65 -8.04
C ILE A 340 -41.07 -30.32 -6.99
N ALA A 341 -39.91 -29.75 -6.70
CA ALA A 341 -39.09 -30.14 -5.56
C ALA A 341 -38.68 -28.92 -4.75
N ALA A 342 -38.48 -29.12 -3.47
CA ALA A 342 -37.89 -28.14 -2.57
C ALA A 342 -36.72 -28.79 -1.86
N SER A 343 -35.61 -28.07 -1.74
CA SER A 343 -34.45 -28.53 -0.99
C SER A 343 -33.99 -27.49 0.03
N VAL A 344 -33.34 -27.98 1.07
CA VAL A 344 -32.65 -27.19 2.09
C VAL A 344 -31.25 -27.73 2.26
N TYR A 345 -30.30 -26.85 2.58
CA TYR A 345 -28.92 -27.25 2.82
C TYR A 345 -28.26 -26.43 3.92
N ALA A 346 -27.27 -27.05 4.56
CA ALA A 346 -26.34 -26.41 5.46
C ALA A 346 -24.92 -26.82 5.09
N VAL A 347 -24.05 -25.86 4.87
CA VAL A 347 -22.69 -26.08 4.34
C VAL A 347 -21.69 -25.22 5.10
N THR A 348 -20.52 -25.78 5.38
CA THR A 348 -19.35 -25.05 5.87
C THR A 348 -18.29 -25.02 4.78
N MET A 349 -17.63 -23.88 4.61
CA MET A 349 -16.55 -23.70 3.65
C MET A 349 -15.31 -23.13 4.33
N ASP A 350 -14.14 -23.63 3.96
CA ASP A 350 -12.87 -22.98 4.29
C ASP A 350 -12.32 -22.34 3.00
N PHE A 351 -12.09 -21.03 3.04
CA PHE A 351 -11.54 -20.24 1.94
C PHE A 351 -10.09 -19.88 2.25
N THR A 352 -9.20 -20.00 1.27
CA THR A 352 -7.79 -19.63 1.41
C THR A 352 -7.21 -19.22 0.06
N ASN A 353 -6.69 -18.00 -0.02
CA ASN A 353 -5.91 -17.54 -1.18
C ASN A 353 -4.61 -16.83 -0.73
N ASP A 354 -4.00 -16.06 -1.63
CA ASP A 354 -2.77 -15.30 -1.42
C ASP A 354 -2.92 -14.10 -0.47
N LEU A 355 -4.15 -13.63 -0.21
CA LEU A 355 -4.44 -12.43 0.58
C LEU A 355 -5.26 -12.71 1.84
N ASP A 356 -6.18 -13.66 1.77
CA ASP A 356 -7.27 -13.87 2.73
C ASP A 356 -7.39 -15.34 3.12
N GLU A 357 -7.83 -15.57 4.34
CA GLU A 357 -8.15 -16.88 4.89
C GLU A 357 -9.30 -16.74 5.87
N TYR A 358 -10.40 -17.46 5.63
CA TYR A 358 -11.62 -17.34 6.41
C TYR A 358 -12.55 -18.53 6.25
N LYS A 359 -13.53 -18.63 7.14
CA LYS A 359 -14.56 -19.68 7.10
C LYS A 359 -15.92 -19.11 6.76
N ILE A 360 -16.76 -19.93 6.14
CA ILE A 360 -18.11 -19.57 5.74
C ILE A 360 -19.07 -20.63 6.24
N ALA A 361 -20.19 -20.22 6.83
CA ALA A 361 -21.32 -21.10 7.08
C ALA A 361 -22.52 -20.64 6.24
N LEU A 362 -23.00 -21.53 5.37
CA LEU A 362 -24.14 -21.31 4.48
C LEU A 362 -25.36 -22.06 4.97
N TYR A 363 -26.50 -21.39 4.91
CA TYR A 363 -27.82 -21.98 5.14
C TYR A 363 -28.75 -21.49 4.05
N GLY A 364 -29.38 -22.39 3.33
CA GLY A 364 -30.22 -21.99 2.23
C GLY A 364 -31.21 -23.06 1.84
N GLY A 365 -31.96 -22.73 0.81
CA GLY A 365 -32.91 -23.63 0.21
C GLY A 365 -33.35 -23.10 -1.14
N ASN A 366 -33.90 -24.02 -1.94
CA ASN A 366 -34.34 -23.73 -3.28
C ASN A 366 -35.61 -24.50 -3.61
N VAL A 367 -36.27 -24.05 -4.68
CA VAL A 367 -37.43 -24.69 -5.27
C VAL A 367 -37.11 -24.96 -6.73
N HIS A 368 -37.32 -26.19 -7.15
CA HIS A 368 -37.17 -26.66 -8.52
C HIS A 368 -38.54 -26.95 -9.10
N ILE A 369 -38.79 -26.48 -10.31
CA ILE A 369 -40.00 -26.75 -11.06
C ILE A 369 -39.56 -27.31 -12.41
N ALA A 370 -40.11 -28.45 -12.81
CA ALA A 370 -39.90 -29.01 -14.12
C ALA A 370 -41.24 -29.30 -14.79
N TYR A 371 -41.36 -28.87 -16.04
CA TYR A 371 -42.56 -29.04 -16.86
C TYR A 371 -42.20 -29.69 -18.20
N PHE A 372 -42.93 -30.74 -18.56
CA PHE A 372 -42.75 -31.48 -19.80
C PHE A 372 -44.11 -31.76 -20.46
N TYR A 373 -44.35 -31.25 -21.68
CA TYR A 373 -45.58 -31.51 -22.44
C TYR A 373 -45.36 -31.47 -23.94
N ASN A 374 -45.80 -32.49 -24.68
CA ASN A 374 -45.73 -32.56 -26.16
C ASN A 374 -44.38 -32.06 -26.73
N SER A 375 -43.28 -32.60 -26.22
CA SER A 375 -41.90 -32.23 -26.55
C SER A 375 -41.44 -30.86 -26.04
N ILE A 376 -42.24 -30.06 -25.36
CA ILE A 376 -41.77 -28.83 -24.70
C ILE A 376 -41.21 -29.16 -23.33
N PHE A 377 -40.02 -28.64 -23.05
CA PHE A 377 -39.37 -28.69 -21.75
C PHE A 377 -39.26 -27.28 -21.17
N ALA A 378 -39.64 -27.12 -19.90
CA ALA A 378 -39.31 -25.93 -19.13
C ALA A 378 -38.84 -26.33 -17.74
N ARG A 379 -37.82 -25.64 -17.24
CA ARG A 379 -37.30 -25.81 -15.88
C ARG A 379 -37.11 -24.44 -15.24
N GLY A 380 -37.45 -24.35 -13.97
CA GLY A 380 -37.12 -23.20 -13.13
C GLY A 380 -36.47 -23.66 -11.85
N VAL A 381 -35.42 -22.97 -11.41
CA VAL A 381 -34.87 -23.10 -10.06
C VAL A 381 -34.79 -21.72 -9.47
N ALA A 382 -35.23 -21.55 -8.23
CA ALA A 382 -35.06 -20.32 -7.48
C ALA A 382 -34.73 -20.64 -6.04
N GLY A 383 -33.79 -19.90 -5.45
CA GLY A 383 -33.33 -20.15 -4.09
C GLY A 383 -32.75 -18.92 -3.42
N ALA A 384 -32.47 -19.08 -2.13
CA ALA A 384 -31.82 -18.07 -1.32
C ALA A 384 -30.85 -18.72 -0.33
N THR A 385 -29.74 -18.03 -0.09
CA THR A 385 -28.64 -18.47 0.76
C THR A 385 -28.29 -17.37 1.74
N ILE A 386 -28.25 -17.69 3.01
CA ILE A 386 -27.72 -16.84 4.06
C ILE A 386 -26.32 -17.35 4.40
N SER A 387 -25.36 -16.43 4.41
CA SER A 387 -23.94 -16.73 4.60
C SER A 387 -23.44 -16.00 5.85
N LYS A 388 -22.73 -16.72 6.71
CA LYS A 388 -22.02 -16.14 7.86
C LYS A 388 -20.52 -16.29 7.65
N PHE A 389 -19.78 -15.19 7.74
CA PHE A 389 -18.34 -15.16 7.48
C PHE A 389 -17.55 -15.02 8.78
N ASP A 390 -16.53 -15.85 8.95
CA ASP A 390 -15.55 -15.76 10.04
C ASP A 390 -14.19 -15.37 9.45
N VAL A 391 -14.01 -14.07 9.25
CA VAL A 391 -12.93 -13.43 8.46
C VAL A 391 -12.20 -12.33 9.25
N GLY A 392 -12.66 -12.05 10.46
CA GLY A 392 -12.16 -10.96 11.30
C GLY A 392 -12.74 -9.61 10.88
N ALA A 393 -11.90 -8.58 10.97
CA ALA A 393 -12.28 -7.20 10.69
C ALA A 393 -12.27 -6.91 9.19
N VAL A 394 -13.33 -6.24 8.73
CA VAL A 394 -13.48 -5.73 7.37
C VAL A 394 -13.87 -4.26 7.37
N PHE A 395 -13.41 -3.54 6.36
CA PHE A 395 -13.70 -2.15 6.14
C PHE A 395 -14.90 -1.99 5.20
N ASP A 396 -15.92 -1.25 5.65
CA ASP A 396 -17.12 -0.94 4.88
C ASP A 396 -17.45 0.55 5.00
N ASN A 397 -17.11 1.33 3.97
CA ASN A 397 -17.48 2.75 3.84
C ASN A 397 -17.24 3.61 5.10
N GLY A 398 -16.10 3.41 5.77
CA GLY A 398 -15.71 4.17 6.97
C GLY A 398 -16.05 3.48 8.30
N GLU A 399 -16.74 2.34 8.26
CA GLU A 399 -16.98 1.50 9.44
C GLU A 399 -16.11 0.24 9.40
N ILE A 400 -15.73 -0.25 10.58
CA ILE A 400 -15.06 -1.53 10.74
C ILE A 400 -16.08 -2.52 11.28
N VAL A 401 -16.37 -3.56 10.51
CA VAL A 401 -17.34 -4.60 10.88
C VAL A 401 -16.60 -5.91 11.11
N LEU A 402 -16.98 -6.62 12.16
CA LEU A 402 -16.44 -7.95 12.46
C LEU A 402 -17.41 -9.02 11.98
N ASN A 403 -16.89 -10.04 11.29
CA ASN A 403 -17.62 -11.25 10.90
C ASN A 403 -19.00 -10.96 10.28
N PRO A 404 -19.02 -10.32 9.09
CA PRO A 404 -20.26 -9.91 8.44
C PRO A 404 -21.13 -11.10 8.03
N ASN A 405 -22.41 -10.82 7.78
CA ASN A 405 -23.34 -11.78 7.19
C ASN A 405 -23.74 -11.31 5.79
N GLY A 406 -23.85 -12.26 4.88
CA GLY A 406 -24.31 -12.04 3.51
C GLY A 406 -25.62 -12.76 3.22
N VAL A 407 -26.28 -12.31 2.17
CA VAL A 407 -27.45 -12.96 1.59
C VAL A 407 -27.26 -13.02 0.08
N SER A 408 -27.55 -14.16 -0.52
CA SER A 408 -27.70 -14.28 -1.97
C SER A 408 -29.07 -14.85 -2.33
N MET A 409 -29.60 -14.41 -3.46
CA MET A 409 -30.82 -14.92 -4.08
C MET A 409 -30.52 -15.23 -5.53
N TYR A 410 -30.87 -16.42 -5.98
CA TYR A 410 -30.54 -16.88 -7.31
C TYR A 410 -31.75 -17.50 -7.99
N ALA A 411 -31.80 -17.38 -9.30
CA ALA A 411 -32.84 -18.02 -10.10
C ALA A 411 -32.33 -18.34 -11.51
N VAL A 412 -32.78 -19.45 -12.06
CA VAL A 412 -32.54 -19.83 -13.45
C VAL A 412 -33.83 -20.40 -14.05
N ALA A 413 -34.06 -20.08 -15.31
CA ALA A 413 -35.11 -20.66 -16.12
C ALA A 413 -34.52 -21.19 -17.43
N ASP A 414 -34.78 -22.46 -17.72
CA ASP A 414 -34.40 -23.13 -18.95
C ASP A 414 -35.66 -23.46 -19.76
N PHE A 415 -35.63 -23.21 -21.07
CA PHE A 415 -36.73 -23.49 -21.99
C PHE A 415 -36.21 -24.23 -23.21
N GLY A 416 -36.84 -25.34 -23.57
CA GLY A 416 -36.29 -26.24 -24.57
C GLY A 416 -37.31 -27.15 -25.24
N ILE A 417 -36.80 -28.01 -26.10
CA ILE A 417 -37.56 -29.04 -26.80
C ILE A 417 -36.93 -30.40 -26.52
N GLY A 418 -37.69 -31.33 -25.96
CA GLY A 418 -37.30 -32.71 -25.71
C GLY A 418 -37.60 -33.62 -26.91
N PHE A 419 -36.59 -34.36 -27.34
CA PHE A 419 -36.67 -35.40 -28.36
C PHE A 419 -36.34 -36.75 -27.72
N ALA A 420 -37.14 -37.78 -27.98
CA ALA A 420 -36.88 -39.14 -27.52
C ALA A 420 -36.50 -40.02 -28.73
N PRO A 421 -35.24 -40.00 -29.19
CA PRO A 421 -34.81 -40.78 -30.35
C PRO A 421 -34.81 -42.29 -30.11
N LEU A 422 -34.78 -42.73 -28.85
CA LEU A 422 -34.94 -44.14 -28.42
C LEU A 422 -35.93 -44.18 -27.24
N GLU A 423 -36.56 -45.33 -26.99
CA GLU A 423 -37.58 -45.49 -25.93
C GLU A 423 -37.10 -45.06 -24.54
N ASN A 424 -35.79 -45.22 -24.27
CA ASN A 424 -35.18 -44.99 -22.96
C ASN A 424 -34.20 -43.80 -22.95
N PHE A 425 -34.16 -42.98 -24.00
CA PHE A 425 -33.20 -41.89 -24.13
C PHE A 425 -33.88 -40.61 -24.62
N THR A 426 -33.71 -39.52 -23.89
CA THR A 426 -34.22 -38.19 -24.21
C THR A 426 -33.07 -37.20 -24.35
N VAL A 427 -33.11 -36.38 -25.39
CA VAL A 427 -32.25 -35.23 -25.62
C VAL A 427 -33.09 -33.97 -25.57
N ALA A 428 -32.78 -33.05 -24.67
CA ALA A 428 -33.52 -31.80 -24.51
C ALA A 428 -32.58 -30.59 -24.61
N PRO A 429 -32.30 -30.07 -25.82
CA PRO A 429 -31.68 -28.76 -25.96
C PRO A 429 -32.54 -27.67 -25.33
N PHE A 430 -31.89 -26.69 -24.70
CA PHE A 430 -32.55 -25.56 -24.04
C PHE A 430 -31.78 -24.25 -24.24
N VAL A 431 -32.50 -23.15 -24.09
CA VAL A 431 -31.97 -21.81 -23.83
C VAL A 431 -32.20 -21.46 -22.37
N ARG A 432 -31.31 -20.65 -21.80
CA ARG A 432 -31.26 -20.32 -20.37
C ARG A 432 -31.29 -18.81 -20.17
N VAL A 433 -31.99 -18.38 -19.12
CA VAL A 433 -31.81 -17.08 -18.48
C VAL A 433 -31.68 -17.30 -16.98
N GLY A 434 -30.73 -16.64 -16.33
CA GLY A 434 -30.59 -16.70 -14.89
C GLY A 434 -30.02 -15.41 -14.30
N ALA A 435 -30.13 -15.32 -12.98
CA ALA A 435 -29.63 -14.22 -12.21
C ALA A 435 -29.16 -14.67 -10.83
N ASP A 436 -28.13 -14.03 -10.30
CA ASP A 436 -27.64 -14.19 -8.92
C ASP A 436 -27.42 -12.81 -8.30
N TYR A 437 -28.26 -12.49 -7.33
CA TYR A 437 -28.13 -11.31 -6.50
C TYR A 437 -27.35 -11.65 -5.23
N ALA A 438 -26.35 -10.85 -4.87
CA ALA A 438 -25.63 -10.97 -3.62
C ALA A 438 -25.60 -9.63 -2.88
N LYS A 439 -25.68 -9.69 -1.55
CA LYS A 439 -25.56 -8.53 -0.67
C LYS A 439 -24.78 -8.90 0.57
N ILE A 440 -23.85 -8.05 0.95
CA ILE A 440 -23.11 -8.13 2.20
C ILE A 440 -22.76 -6.72 2.66
N LEU A 441 -23.07 -6.41 3.92
CA LEU A 441 -22.93 -5.05 4.46
C LEU A 441 -23.60 -4.00 3.54
N SER A 442 -22.90 -2.90 3.24
CA SER A 442 -23.39 -1.87 2.32
C SER A 442 -23.28 -2.24 0.83
N ALA A 443 -22.52 -3.28 0.48
CA ALA A 443 -22.29 -3.69 -0.90
C ALA A 443 -23.36 -4.67 -1.41
N SER A 444 -23.75 -4.52 -2.68
CA SER A 444 -24.62 -5.46 -3.38
C SER A 444 -24.28 -5.54 -4.85
N ASP A 445 -24.49 -6.70 -5.43
CA ASP A 445 -24.22 -6.97 -6.83
C ASP A 445 -25.25 -7.93 -7.43
N LEU A 446 -25.55 -7.79 -8.71
CA LEU A 446 -26.53 -8.60 -9.45
C LEU A 446 -25.90 -9.05 -10.76
N GLU A 447 -25.67 -10.35 -10.87
CA GLU A 447 -25.25 -10.99 -12.11
C GLU A 447 -26.49 -11.46 -12.88
N ILE A 448 -26.57 -11.17 -14.17
CA ILE A 448 -27.59 -11.70 -15.07
C ILE A 448 -26.87 -12.39 -16.23
N PHE A 449 -27.20 -13.66 -16.46
CA PHE A 449 -26.59 -14.46 -17.51
C PHE A 449 -27.64 -15.11 -18.41
N THR A 450 -27.25 -15.35 -19.65
CA THR A 450 -28.07 -16.04 -20.65
C THR A 450 -27.22 -17.06 -21.37
N GLY A 451 -27.80 -18.19 -21.75
CA GLY A 451 -27.02 -19.29 -22.30
C GLY A 451 -27.84 -20.32 -23.03
N ALA A 452 -27.18 -21.43 -23.35
CA ALA A 452 -27.80 -22.58 -23.97
C ALA A 452 -27.11 -23.86 -23.50
N GLY A 453 -27.83 -24.97 -23.62
CA GLY A 453 -27.30 -26.27 -23.24
C GLY A 453 -28.18 -27.40 -23.73
N ALA A 454 -27.89 -28.60 -23.25
CA ALA A 454 -28.69 -29.78 -23.50
C ALA A 454 -28.68 -30.72 -22.30
N ASP A 455 -29.84 -31.32 -22.04
CA ASP A 455 -29.98 -32.44 -21.13
C ASP A 455 -30.05 -33.75 -21.92
N LEU A 456 -29.30 -34.74 -21.47
CA LEU A 456 -29.28 -36.11 -21.96
C LEU A 456 -29.76 -37.02 -20.84
N ILE A 457 -30.96 -37.57 -20.97
CA ILE A 457 -31.63 -38.33 -19.90
C ILE A 457 -31.84 -39.77 -20.36
N PHE A 458 -31.42 -40.72 -19.54
CA PHE A 458 -31.63 -42.14 -19.76
C PHE A 458 -32.45 -42.74 -18.62
N ASN A 459 -33.55 -43.40 -18.95
CA ASN A 459 -34.39 -44.12 -17.99
C ASN A 459 -34.46 -45.58 -18.40
N ILE A 460 -33.88 -46.47 -17.61
CA ILE A 460 -33.86 -47.91 -17.88
C ILE A 460 -34.53 -48.61 -16.70
N ALA A 461 -35.69 -49.20 -16.94
CA ALA A 461 -36.33 -50.11 -16.00
C ALA A 461 -35.91 -51.54 -16.37
N ASP A 462 -35.21 -52.24 -15.47
CA ASP A 462 -35.03 -53.69 -15.62
C ASP A 462 -36.31 -54.36 -15.14
N GLY A 463 -36.81 -55.31 -15.93
CA GLY A 463 -38.21 -55.78 -15.90
C GLY A 463 -38.68 -56.46 -14.62
N TYR A 464 -37.90 -56.49 -13.54
CA TYR A 464 -38.28 -57.15 -12.29
C TYR A 464 -38.06 -56.36 -10.99
N ASP A 465 -36.95 -55.64 -10.77
CA ASP A 465 -36.72 -55.11 -9.39
C ASP A 465 -35.99 -53.74 -9.28
N ILE A 466 -35.35 -53.22 -10.33
CA ILE A 466 -34.50 -52.02 -10.22
C ILE A 466 -34.76 -51.04 -11.37
N GLU A 467 -34.92 -49.76 -11.01
CA GLU A 467 -34.97 -48.62 -11.93
C GLU A 467 -33.64 -47.86 -11.90
N TYR A 468 -33.07 -47.63 -13.09
CA TYR A 468 -31.89 -46.81 -13.29
C TYR A 468 -32.27 -45.49 -13.97
N ASN A 469 -31.86 -44.38 -13.36
CA ASN A 469 -32.08 -43.04 -13.89
C ASN A 469 -30.74 -42.32 -14.04
N TYR A 470 -30.38 -41.98 -15.26
CA TYR A 470 -29.14 -41.27 -15.56
C TYR A 470 -29.45 -39.95 -16.25
N GLY A 471 -28.68 -38.92 -15.93
CA GLY A 471 -28.83 -37.60 -16.52
C GLY A 471 -27.49 -36.92 -16.68
N ILE A 472 -27.24 -36.36 -17.87
CA ILE A 472 -26.11 -35.46 -18.12
C ILE A 472 -26.69 -34.13 -18.57
N ARG A 473 -26.23 -33.03 -17.97
CA ARG A 473 -26.41 -31.68 -18.47
C ARG A 473 -25.08 -31.14 -18.92
N ILE A 474 -25.08 -30.44 -20.04
CA ILE A 474 -23.98 -29.59 -20.48
C ILE A 474 -24.58 -28.24 -20.87
N SER A 475 -24.03 -27.15 -20.35
CA SER A 475 -24.44 -25.78 -20.70
C SER A 475 -23.25 -24.86 -20.81
N GLY A 476 -23.45 -23.77 -21.55
CA GLY A 476 -22.60 -22.61 -21.50
C GLY A 476 -23.42 -21.33 -21.62
N ASP A 477 -22.84 -20.22 -21.20
CA ASP A 477 -23.46 -18.90 -21.28
C ASP A 477 -22.59 -17.86 -21.99
N VAL A 478 -23.15 -16.66 -22.14
CA VAL A 478 -22.50 -15.55 -22.85
C VAL A 478 -21.36 -14.91 -22.07
N SER A 479 -21.19 -15.19 -20.77
CA SER A 479 -20.03 -14.72 -19.99
C SER A 479 -18.81 -15.61 -20.17
N GLY A 480 -18.95 -16.74 -20.86
CA GLY A 480 -17.87 -17.71 -21.10
C GLY A 480 -17.85 -18.85 -20.08
N ARG A 481 -18.83 -18.94 -19.18
CA ARG A 481 -18.96 -20.02 -18.23
C ARG A 481 -19.39 -21.31 -18.95
N LEU A 482 -18.83 -22.42 -18.50
CA LEU A 482 -19.21 -23.76 -18.93
C LEU A 482 -19.58 -24.58 -17.70
N ASP A 483 -20.74 -25.24 -17.75
CA ASP A 483 -21.20 -26.08 -16.66
C ASP A 483 -21.62 -27.45 -17.17
N THR A 484 -21.33 -28.47 -16.36
CA THR A 484 -21.71 -29.85 -16.64
C THR A 484 -22.16 -30.51 -15.36
N SER A 485 -23.27 -31.25 -15.42
CA SER A 485 -23.76 -32.03 -14.30
C SER A 485 -24.06 -33.45 -14.76
N LEU A 486 -23.65 -34.44 -13.96
CA LEU A 486 -23.97 -35.84 -14.12
C LEU A 486 -24.75 -36.31 -12.89
N ARG A 487 -25.84 -37.02 -13.11
CA ARG A 487 -26.59 -37.72 -12.06
C ARG A 487 -26.77 -39.17 -12.45
N LEU A 488 -26.45 -40.07 -11.52
CA LEU A 488 -26.64 -41.51 -11.63
C LEU A 488 -27.49 -41.97 -10.46
N GLY A 489 -28.69 -42.49 -10.70
CA GLY A 489 -29.64 -42.93 -9.68
C GLY A 489 -30.00 -44.40 -9.86
N VAL A 490 -30.11 -45.11 -8.74
CA VAL A 490 -30.60 -46.48 -8.67
C VAL A 490 -31.70 -46.53 -7.62
N THR A 491 -32.84 -47.11 -7.95
CA THR A 491 -33.95 -47.27 -7.01
C THR A 491 -34.53 -48.67 -7.13
N SER A 492 -34.76 -49.32 -5.98
CA SER A 492 -35.47 -50.58 -5.91
C SER A 492 -36.98 -50.34 -6.05
N ILE A 493 -37.63 -51.12 -6.91
CA ILE A 493 -39.07 -51.02 -7.16
C ILE A 493 -39.87 -51.57 -5.97
N ALA A 494 -39.31 -52.54 -5.25
CA ALA A 494 -40.00 -53.29 -4.20
C ALA A 494 -40.20 -52.49 -2.90
N ASP A 495 -39.15 -51.80 -2.45
CA ASP A 495 -39.14 -51.01 -1.21
C ASP A 495 -39.04 -49.50 -1.46
N ARG A 496 -38.94 -49.08 -2.73
CA ARG A 496 -38.83 -47.68 -3.17
C ARG A 496 -37.60 -46.97 -2.59
N ALA A 497 -36.66 -47.70 -2.02
CA ALA A 497 -35.42 -47.17 -1.51
C ALA A 497 -34.38 -47.09 -2.62
N GLY A 498 -33.56 -46.05 -2.60
CA GLY A 498 -32.56 -45.84 -3.62
C GLY A 498 -31.45 -44.92 -3.17
N GLY A 499 -30.48 -44.76 -4.07
CA GLY A 499 -29.40 -43.81 -3.91
C GLY A 499 -29.02 -43.20 -5.24
N ASN A 500 -28.38 -42.04 -5.17
CA ASN A 500 -27.89 -41.34 -6.34
C ASN A 500 -26.50 -40.77 -6.09
N ILE A 501 -25.73 -40.71 -7.17
CA ILE A 501 -24.47 -39.99 -7.22
C ILE A 501 -24.70 -38.79 -8.13
N SER A 502 -24.34 -37.60 -7.65
CA SER A 502 -24.30 -36.38 -8.44
C SER A 502 -22.87 -35.87 -8.54
N LEU A 503 -22.49 -35.45 -9.73
CA LEU A 503 -21.25 -34.78 -10.03
C LEU A 503 -21.57 -33.48 -10.77
N GLY A 504 -20.97 -32.38 -10.37
CA GLY A 504 -21.07 -31.09 -11.05
C GLY A 504 -19.69 -30.54 -11.31
N ILE A 505 -19.51 -29.91 -12.46
CA ILE A 505 -18.31 -29.15 -12.81
C ILE A 505 -18.78 -27.79 -13.31
N ILE A 506 -18.20 -26.73 -12.77
CA ILE A 506 -18.38 -25.36 -13.26
C ILE A 506 -17.00 -24.80 -13.57
N TYR A 507 -16.84 -24.30 -14.78
CA TYR A 507 -15.70 -23.53 -15.22
C TYR A 507 -16.17 -22.10 -15.45
N ASP A 508 -15.57 -21.16 -14.74
CA ASP A 508 -15.75 -19.72 -14.95
C ASP A 508 -14.36 -19.07 -15.15
N ASN A 509 -14.32 -17.79 -15.50
CA ASN A 509 -13.09 -17.03 -15.74
C ASN A 509 -12.14 -17.01 -14.53
N ASP A 510 -12.68 -17.22 -13.32
CA ASP A 510 -11.93 -17.10 -12.08
C ASP A 510 -11.54 -18.45 -11.43
N ALA A 511 -12.27 -19.54 -11.68
CA ALA A 511 -11.99 -20.83 -11.03
C ALA A 511 -12.67 -22.04 -11.71
N ILE A 512 -12.17 -23.24 -11.38
CA ILE A 512 -12.85 -24.51 -11.65
C ILE A 512 -13.39 -25.10 -10.35
N GLY A 513 -14.72 -25.25 -10.28
CA GLY A 513 -15.39 -25.91 -9.17
C GLY A 513 -15.82 -27.34 -9.50
N TYR A 514 -15.81 -28.20 -8.49
CA TYR A 514 -16.32 -29.57 -8.54
C TYR A 514 -17.28 -29.80 -7.38
N LYS A 515 -18.52 -30.25 -7.64
CA LYS A 515 -19.49 -30.72 -6.63
C LYS A 515 -19.64 -32.23 -6.73
N VAL A 516 -19.60 -32.93 -5.59
CA VAL A 516 -19.89 -34.36 -5.48
C VAL A 516 -20.97 -34.55 -4.41
N GLY A 517 -22.01 -35.30 -4.76
CA GLY A 517 -23.07 -35.70 -3.83
C GLY A 517 -23.35 -37.19 -3.92
N VAL A 518 -23.60 -37.82 -2.77
CA VAL A 518 -24.01 -39.23 -2.69
C VAL A 518 -25.27 -39.33 -1.84
N GLY A 519 -26.42 -39.22 -2.49
CA GLY A 519 -27.71 -39.20 -1.84
C GLY A 519 -28.28 -40.60 -1.59
N VAL A 520 -29.10 -40.69 -0.56
CA VAL A 520 -30.02 -41.81 -0.30
C VAL A 520 -31.42 -41.26 -0.16
N GLY A 521 -32.42 -42.02 -0.59
CA GLY A 521 -33.80 -41.56 -0.55
C GLY A 521 -34.84 -42.66 -0.70
N ILE A 522 -36.09 -42.26 -0.50
CA ILE A 522 -37.28 -43.13 -0.61
C ILE A 522 -38.28 -42.46 -1.55
N LYS A 523 -38.75 -43.19 -2.58
CA LYS A 523 -39.83 -42.73 -3.48
C LYS A 523 -41.22 -42.96 -2.86
N PHE A 524 -42.20 -42.15 -3.29
CA PHE A 524 -43.57 -42.20 -2.77
C PHE A 524 -44.50 -43.18 -3.47
#